data_AF-A0A5D3FRL0-F1
#
_entry.id   AF-A0A5D3FRL0-F1
#
_cell.length_a   1.000
_cell.length_b   1.000
_cell.length_c   1.000
_cell.angle_alpha   90.00
_cell.angle_beta   90.00
_cell.angle_gamma   90.00
#
_symmetry.space_group_name_H-M   'P 1'
#
loop_
_entity.id
_entity.type
_entity.pdbx_description
1 polymer ?
#
loop_
_entity_poly.entity_id
_entity_poly.type
_entity_poly.pdbx_seq_one_letter_code
_entity_poly.pdbx_strand_id
1 'polypeptide(L)'
;MAARDRDRLVTNLQYWLFAAITVLAGVCLFYVSGTKWGKSHESIASLLNQMGGLLIASVAVATLWDLFGRQSLLREVLNVVKLNDSVVSAGLESVGLDYNKAIDWDERLTSAKELDVFAAWATTWRNTHQAKLSALATRSGAKIRVCIPDPQNDACVDALATRFNRGQDEVRSKLEEAIEDYKRFDGSARSGRVEIYTTPVYRAFSAYRIDELFVVTLYHHKESRSGSVPVFVFRKDKEMFDFFRDDLEGVLAGNATKVYP
;
A
#
# COMPACT_ATOMS: atom_id res chain seq x y z
N MET A 1 9.10 14.42 27.13
CA MET A 1 7.66 14.65 26.92
C MET A 1 7.18 15.87 27.73
N ALA A 2 7.42 15.92 29.05
CA ALA A 2 6.99 17.03 29.94
C ALA A 2 7.46 18.46 29.55
N ALA A 3 8.65 18.64 28.99
CA ALA A 3 9.13 19.97 28.57
C ALA A 3 8.33 20.55 27.39
N ARG A 4 7.88 19.69 26.47
CA ARG A 4 7.14 20.08 25.25
C ARG A 4 5.71 20.51 25.55
N ASP A 5 5.13 20.00 26.63
CA ASP A 5 3.80 20.39 27.11
C ASP A 5 3.83 21.74 27.83
N ARG A 6 4.92 22.03 28.56
CA ARG A 6 5.10 23.33 29.23
C ARG A 6 5.21 24.49 28.24
N ASP A 7 5.97 24.34 27.17
CA ASP A 7 6.13 25.42 26.17
C ASP A 7 4.83 25.69 25.39
N ARG A 8 4.01 24.65 25.15
CA ARG A 8 2.68 24.77 24.56
C ARG A 8 1.70 25.52 25.47
N LEU A 9 1.74 25.24 26.78
CA LEU A 9 0.90 25.92 27.77
C LEU A 9 1.24 27.41 27.87
N VAL A 10 2.53 27.78 27.85
CA VAL A 10 2.98 29.18 27.91
C VAL A 10 2.57 29.94 26.65
N THR A 11 2.75 29.35 25.46
CA THR A 11 2.41 29.99 24.19
C THR A 11 0.90 30.21 24.05
N ASN A 12 0.09 29.21 24.46
CA ASN A 12 -1.37 29.35 24.45
C ASN A 12 -1.85 30.41 25.45
N LEU A 13 -1.28 30.47 26.66
CA LEU A 13 -1.65 31.47 27.66
C LEU A 13 -1.35 32.89 27.19
N GLN A 14 -0.18 33.11 26.57
CA GLN A 14 0.18 34.40 25.99
C GLN A 14 -0.80 34.82 24.88
N TYR A 15 -1.15 33.90 23.98
CA TYR A 15 -2.16 34.16 22.94
C TYR A 15 -3.51 34.59 23.52
N TRP A 16 -4.02 33.86 24.51
CA TRP A 16 -5.30 34.20 25.16
C TRP A 16 -5.26 35.52 25.93
N LEU A 17 -4.13 35.86 26.55
CA LEU A 17 -3.92 37.15 27.20
C LEU A 17 -3.95 38.31 26.20
N PHE A 18 -3.23 38.18 25.07
CA PHE A 18 -3.26 39.19 24.01
C PHE A 18 -4.65 39.35 23.38
N ALA A 19 -5.35 38.24 23.12
CA ALA A 19 -6.72 38.26 22.63
C ALA A 19 -7.66 38.98 23.62
N ALA A 20 -7.57 38.67 24.92
CA ALA A 20 -8.37 39.31 25.96
C ALA A 20 -8.09 40.82 26.08
N ILE A 21 -6.82 41.23 26.09
CA ILE A 21 -6.44 42.65 26.13
C ILE A 21 -6.99 43.39 24.91
N THR A 22 -6.90 42.79 23.72
CA THR A 22 -7.36 43.40 22.47
C THR A 22 -8.89 43.55 22.44
N VAL A 23 -9.62 42.55 22.93
CA VAL A 23 -11.09 42.63 23.08
C VAL A 23 -11.47 43.69 24.10
N LEU A 24 -10.80 43.74 25.26
CA LEU A 24 -11.03 44.77 26.28
C LEU A 24 -10.77 46.17 25.73
N ALA A 25 -9.69 46.37 24.97
CA ALA A 25 -9.42 47.63 24.30
C ALA A 25 -10.53 48.01 23.31
N GLY A 26 -11.01 47.06 22.49
CA GLY A 26 -12.15 47.27 21.60
C GLY A 26 -13.43 47.68 22.33
N VAL A 27 -13.73 47.03 23.45
CA VAL A 27 -14.89 47.37 24.32
C VAL A 27 -14.72 48.75 24.95
N CYS A 28 -13.51 49.11 25.41
CA CYS A 28 -13.23 50.45 25.94
C CYS A 28 -13.41 51.54 24.88
N LEU A 29 -13.00 51.30 23.63
CA LEU A 29 -13.21 52.25 22.53
C LEU A 29 -14.69 52.47 22.24
N PHE A 30 -15.51 51.41 22.25
CA PHE A 30 -16.96 51.54 22.15
C PHE A 30 -17.56 52.34 23.31
N TYR A 31 -17.10 52.06 24.54
CA TYR A 31 -17.59 52.75 25.72
C TYR A 31 -17.29 54.26 25.65
N VAL A 32 -16.05 54.63 25.31
CA VAL A 32 -15.62 56.04 25.19
C VAL A 32 -16.38 56.76 24.06
N SER A 33 -16.62 56.09 22.93
CA SER A 33 -17.42 56.63 21.82
C SER A 33 -18.85 57.02 22.26
N GLY A 34 -19.47 56.26 23.18
CA GLY A 34 -20.81 56.53 23.70
C GLY A 34 -20.92 57.63 24.76
N THR A 35 -19.79 58.16 25.26
CA THR A 35 -19.79 59.16 26.34
C THR A 35 -20.18 60.57 25.86
N LYS A 36 -20.48 61.48 26.81
CA LYS A 36 -20.79 62.89 26.50
C LYS A 36 -19.70 63.60 25.70
N TRP A 37 -18.44 63.19 25.85
CA TRP A 37 -17.30 63.70 25.08
C TRP A 37 -17.29 63.16 23.63
N GLY A 38 -17.62 61.88 23.46
CA GLY A 38 -17.80 61.30 22.11
C GLY A 38 -18.93 61.98 21.35
N LYS A 39 -20.03 62.30 22.04
CA LYS A 39 -21.15 63.04 21.44
C LYS A 39 -20.82 64.49 21.08
N SER A 40 -19.81 65.11 21.69
CA SER A 40 -19.38 66.47 21.31
C SER A 40 -18.42 66.49 20.11
N HIS A 41 -17.82 65.34 19.75
CA HIS A 41 -16.93 65.19 18.61
C HIS A 41 -17.36 63.99 17.75
N GLU A 42 -18.45 64.15 17.00
CA GLU A 42 -19.09 63.08 16.22
C GLU A 42 -18.13 62.32 15.29
N SER A 43 -17.20 63.03 14.63
CA SER A 43 -16.22 62.41 13.73
C SER A 43 -15.26 61.46 14.46
N ILE A 44 -14.81 61.85 15.67
CA ILE A 44 -13.90 61.03 16.48
C ILE A 44 -14.65 59.82 17.06
N ALA A 45 -15.89 60.02 17.51
CA ALA A 45 -16.72 58.92 18.02
C ALA A 45 -17.00 57.84 16.96
N SER A 46 -17.25 58.23 15.70
CA SER A 46 -17.43 57.29 14.59
C SER A 46 -16.17 56.47 14.31
N LEU A 47 -14.99 57.10 14.31
CA LEU A 47 -13.71 56.41 14.12
C LEU A 47 -13.44 55.41 15.25
N LEU A 48 -13.65 55.81 16.51
CA LEU A 48 -13.47 54.93 17.68
C LEU A 48 -14.39 53.70 17.61
N ASN A 49 -15.62 53.87 17.13
CA ASN A 49 -16.59 52.79 16.95
C ASN A 49 -16.14 51.81 15.85
N GLN A 50 -15.75 52.31 14.67
CA GLN A 50 -15.25 51.47 13.57
C GLN A 50 -13.98 50.70 13.97
N MET A 51 -13.06 51.33 14.69
CA MET A 51 -11.85 50.69 15.18
C MET A 51 -12.15 49.61 16.24
N GLY A 52 -13.05 49.89 17.19
CA GLY A 52 -13.47 48.91 18.21
C GLY A 52 -14.10 47.67 17.58
N GLY A 53 -14.99 47.85 16.60
CA GLY A 53 -15.61 46.75 15.86
C GLY A 53 -14.61 45.92 15.07
N LEU A 54 -13.66 46.58 14.39
CA LEU A 54 -12.63 45.91 13.60
C LEU A 54 -11.70 45.06 14.48
N LEU A 55 -11.31 45.58 15.65
CA LEU A 55 -10.47 44.84 16.60
C LEU A 55 -11.15 43.56 17.09
N ILE A 56 -12.42 43.66 17.50
CA ILE A 56 -13.16 42.50 17.99
C ILE A 56 -13.40 41.47 16.88
N ALA A 57 -13.80 41.92 15.68
CA ALA A 57 -13.98 41.04 14.54
C ALA A 57 -12.68 40.31 14.16
N SER A 58 -11.54 41.01 14.20
CA SER A 58 -10.23 40.43 13.90
C SER A 58 -9.82 39.38 14.91
N VAL A 59 -10.02 39.64 16.21
CA VAL A 59 -9.74 38.65 17.27
C VAL A 59 -10.68 37.45 17.16
N ALA A 60 -11.95 37.66 16.83
CA ALA A 60 -12.91 36.57 16.64
C ALA A 60 -12.48 35.65 15.49
N VAL A 61 -12.14 36.21 14.33
CA VAL A 61 -11.65 35.45 13.17
C VAL A 61 -10.34 34.73 13.47
N ALA A 62 -9.37 35.40 14.09
CA ALA A 62 -8.08 34.79 14.46
C ALA A 62 -8.27 33.62 15.44
N THR A 63 -9.15 33.78 16.42
CA THR A 63 -9.45 32.75 17.42
C THR A 63 -10.18 31.57 16.79
N LEU A 64 -11.16 31.82 15.91
CA LEU A 64 -11.81 30.77 15.14
C LEU A 64 -10.81 29.98 14.27
N TRP A 65 -9.87 30.68 13.64
CA TRP A 65 -8.81 30.07 12.84
C TRP A 65 -7.86 29.19 13.67
N ASP A 66 -7.41 29.65 14.83
CA ASP A 66 -6.49 28.88 15.67
C ASP A 66 -7.18 27.69 16.38
N LEU A 67 -8.44 27.86 16.81
CA LEU A 67 -9.23 26.80 17.44
C LEU A 67 -9.61 25.68 16.47
N PHE A 68 -10.12 26.02 15.28
CA PHE A 68 -10.66 25.03 14.35
C PHE A 68 -9.72 24.72 13.18
N GLY A 69 -9.12 25.74 12.56
CA GLY A 69 -8.34 25.60 11.34
C GLY A 69 -7.01 24.88 11.57
N ARG A 70 -6.20 25.37 12.52
CA ARG A 70 -4.85 24.86 12.76
C ARG A 70 -4.84 23.40 13.21
N GLN A 71 -5.75 23.00 14.10
CA GLN A 71 -5.81 21.64 14.61
C GLN A 71 -6.38 20.65 13.59
N SER A 72 -7.27 21.08 12.69
CA SER A 72 -7.76 20.24 11.60
C SER A 72 -6.66 19.97 10.58
N LEU A 73 -5.95 21.02 10.15
CA LEU A 73 -4.85 20.91 9.18
C LEU A 73 -3.68 20.07 9.71
N LEU A 74 -3.29 20.23 10.98
CA LEU A 74 -2.24 19.41 11.58
C LEU A 74 -2.61 17.92 11.62
N ARG A 75 -3.87 17.59 11.91
CA ARG A 75 -4.34 16.20 11.90
C ARG A 75 -4.35 15.62 10.49
N GLU A 76 -4.79 16.39 9.52
CA GLU A 76 -4.79 15.99 8.12
C GLU A 76 -3.36 15.76 7.61
N VAL A 77 -2.44 16.69 7.86
CA VAL A 77 -1.02 16.54 7.50
C VAL A 77 -0.39 15.35 8.21
N LEU A 78 -0.60 15.17 9.53
CA LEU A 78 -0.06 14.02 10.25
C LEU A 78 -0.63 12.69 9.75
N ASN A 79 -1.91 12.66 9.36
CA ASN A 79 -2.52 11.46 8.79
C ASN A 79 -1.96 11.14 7.39
N VAL A 80 -1.78 12.16 6.54
CA VAL A 80 -1.16 11.99 5.22
C VAL A 80 0.30 11.58 5.35
N VAL A 81 1.06 12.18 6.27
CA VAL A 81 2.47 11.83 6.53
C VAL A 81 2.59 10.41 7.07
N LYS A 82 1.76 10.01 8.03
CA LYS A 82 1.75 8.62 8.54
C LYS A 82 1.36 7.61 7.47
N LEU A 83 0.38 7.94 6.64
CA LEU A 83 0.01 7.09 5.50
C LEU A 83 1.17 6.97 4.52
N ASN A 84 1.89 8.08 4.25
CA ASN A 84 3.06 8.10 3.38
C ASN A 84 4.20 7.26 3.95
N ASP A 85 4.54 7.41 5.23
CA ASP A 85 5.63 6.66 5.87
C ASP A 85 5.37 5.15 5.84
N SER A 86 4.15 4.71 6.17
CA SER A 86 3.79 3.29 6.11
C SER A 86 3.73 2.73 4.69
N VAL A 87 3.26 3.51 3.71
CA VAL A 87 3.24 3.09 2.29
C VAL A 87 4.66 3.01 1.73
N VAL A 88 5.52 3.96 2.09
CA VAL A 88 6.92 4.01 1.68
C VAL A 88 7.76 2.94 2.38
N SER A 89 7.53 2.64 3.66
CA SER A 89 8.22 1.57 4.40
C SER A 89 7.82 0.20 3.86
N ALA A 90 6.52 0.00 3.60
CA ALA A 90 5.99 -1.20 2.97
C ALA A 90 6.53 -1.41 1.56
N GLY A 91 6.97 -0.34 0.87
CA GLY A 91 7.48 -0.42 -0.50
C GLY A 91 6.38 -0.62 -1.54
N LEU A 92 5.14 -0.24 -1.22
CA LEU A 92 4.00 -0.37 -2.11
C LEU A 92 4.16 0.59 -3.29
N GLU A 93 4.31 0.04 -4.50
CA GLU A 93 4.45 0.78 -5.75
C GLU A 93 3.09 1.03 -6.40
N SER A 94 2.24 0.02 -6.45
CA SER A 94 0.90 0.14 -7.01
C SER A 94 -0.09 -0.83 -6.38
N VAL A 95 -1.37 -0.44 -6.44
CA VAL A 95 -2.53 -1.27 -6.09
C VAL A 95 -3.43 -1.30 -7.30
N GLY A 96 -3.94 -2.48 -7.64
CA GLY A 96 -4.88 -2.64 -8.74
C GLY A 96 -5.90 -3.74 -8.45
N LEU A 97 -6.75 -4.00 -9.43
CA LEU A 97 -7.71 -5.09 -9.39
C LEU A 97 -7.54 -6.08 -10.56
N ASP A 98 -6.48 -5.91 -11.36
CA ASP A 98 -6.16 -6.78 -12.49
C ASP A 98 -4.66 -7.05 -12.49
N TYR A 99 -4.28 -8.27 -12.13
CA TYR A 99 -2.87 -8.66 -12.07
C TYR A 99 -2.19 -8.60 -13.45
N ASN A 100 -2.92 -8.78 -14.56
CA ASN A 100 -2.35 -8.69 -15.91
C ASN A 100 -1.97 -7.25 -16.30
N LYS A 101 -2.50 -6.26 -15.60
CA LYS A 101 -2.25 -4.83 -15.84
C LYS A 101 -1.54 -4.14 -14.68
N ALA A 102 -1.18 -4.91 -13.64
CA ALA A 102 -0.52 -4.37 -12.44
C ALA A 102 0.87 -3.79 -12.75
N ILE A 103 1.54 -4.39 -13.73
CA ILE A 103 2.84 -4.01 -14.27
C ILE A 103 2.85 -4.23 -15.78
N ASP A 104 3.83 -3.65 -16.47
CA ASP A 104 4.16 -4.03 -17.85
C ASP A 104 4.87 -5.40 -17.85
N TRP A 105 4.10 -6.49 -17.85
CA TRP A 105 4.66 -7.84 -17.87
C TRP A 105 5.55 -8.11 -19.08
N ASP A 106 5.26 -7.45 -20.20
CA ASP A 106 5.98 -7.65 -21.44
C ASP A 106 7.39 -7.09 -21.33
N GLU A 107 7.53 -5.84 -20.90
CA GLU A 107 8.81 -5.21 -20.62
C GLU A 107 9.59 -5.96 -19.53
N ARG A 108 8.90 -6.31 -18.43
CA ARG A 108 9.54 -6.92 -17.26
C ARG A 108 10.06 -8.33 -17.55
N LEU A 109 9.27 -9.21 -18.15
CA LEU A 109 9.74 -10.57 -18.49
C LEU A 109 10.80 -10.56 -19.58
N THR A 110 10.75 -9.58 -20.50
CA THR A 110 11.75 -9.45 -21.56
C THR A 110 13.12 -9.06 -21.01
N SER A 111 13.20 -8.36 -19.89
CA SER A 111 14.47 -7.93 -19.27
C SER A 111 14.87 -8.76 -18.03
N ALA A 112 13.96 -9.60 -17.52
CA ALA A 112 14.14 -10.35 -16.29
C ALA A 112 15.41 -11.22 -16.27
N LYS A 113 16.05 -11.30 -15.10
CA LYS A 113 17.08 -12.29 -14.81
C LYS A 113 16.57 -13.35 -13.85
N GLU A 114 15.71 -12.96 -12.93
CA GLU A 114 15.17 -13.85 -11.92
C GLU A 114 13.65 -13.75 -11.91
N LEU A 115 13.00 -14.90 -12.02
CA LEU A 115 11.56 -15.04 -11.92
C LEU A 115 11.23 -16.12 -10.91
N ASP A 116 10.50 -15.76 -9.85
CA ASP A 116 9.89 -16.75 -8.97
C ASP A 116 8.38 -16.72 -9.12
N VAL A 117 7.79 -17.90 -9.35
CA VAL A 117 6.35 -18.07 -9.50
C VAL A 117 5.82 -18.91 -8.34
N PHE A 118 5.01 -18.28 -7.50
CA PHE A 118 4.33 -18.91 -6.38
C PHE A 118 2.83 -18.84 -6.61
N ALA A 119 2.22 -19.93 -7.08
CA ALA A 119 0.80 -19.94 -7.39
C ALA A 119 0.20 -21.34 -7.22
N ALA A 120 -1.13 -21.42 -7.07
CA ALA A 120 -1.83 -22.70 -7.00
C ALA A 120 -1.63 -23.57 -8.24
N TRP A 121 -1.54 -22.95 -9.42
CA TRP A 121 -1.12 -23.60 -10.69
C TRP A 121 -0.89 -22.55 -11.81
N ALA A 122 -1.49 -21.35 -11.69
CA ALA A 122 -1.27 -20.18 -12.55
C ALA A 122 -1.46 -20.41 -14.07
N THR A 123 -2.40 -21.29 -14.47
CA THR A 123 -2.65 -21.63 -15.89
C THR A 123 -2.87 -20.39 -16.75
N THR A 124 -3.75 -19.47 -16.34
CA THR A 124 -4.06 -18.27 -17.13
C THR A 124 -2.82 -17.41 -17.35
N TRP A 125 -2.16 -16.97 -16.27
CA TRP A 125 -0.96 -16.13 -16.35
C TRP A 125 0.17 -16.79 -17.14
N ARG A 126 0.45 -18.09 -16.87
CA ARG A 126 1.47 -18.86 -17.59
C ARG A 126 1.17 -18.90 -19.09
N ASN A 127 -0.07 -19.22 -19.47
CA ASN A 127 -0.46 -19.32 -20.87
C ASN A 127 -0.38 -17.97 -21.58
N THR A 128 -0.77 -16.88 -20.91
CA THR A 128 -0.66 -15.52 -21.45
C THR A 128 0.80 -15.10 -21.67
N HIS A 129 1.76 -15.64 -20.90
CA HIS A 129 3.17 -15.24 -20.97
C HIS A 129 4.10 -16.33 -21.52
N GLN A 130 3.54 -17.41 -22.09
CA GLN A 130 4.26 -18.62 -22.51
C GLN A 130 5.51 -18.31 -23.35
N ALA A 131 5.37 -17.51 -24.41
CA ALA A 131 6.49 -17.17 -25.30
C ALA A 131 7.63 -16.45 -24.57
N LYS A 132 7.31 -15.60 -23.59
CA LYS A 132 8.28 -14.83 -22.81
C LYS A 132 8.95 -15.71 -21.75
N LEU A 133 8.21 -16.62 -21.14
CA LEU A 133 8.76 -17.61 -20.22
C LEU A 133 9.76 -18.54 -20.92
N SER A 134 9.45 -19.01 -22.14
CA SER A 134 10.39 -19.78 -22.96
C SER A 134 11.64 -18.97 -23.32
N ALA A 135 11.48 -17.69 -23.68
CA ALA A 135 12.61 -16.82 -23.99
C ALA A 135 13.49 -16.55 -22.75
N LEU A 136 12.87 -16.39 -21.57
CA LEU A 136 13.58 -16.22 -20.30
C LEU A 136 14.33 -17.48 -19.90
N ALA A 137 13.72 -18.67 -20.04
CA ALA A 137 14.35 -19.95 -19.70
C ALA A 137 15.61 -20.25 -20.52
N THR A 138 15.69 -19.72 -21.74
CA THR A 138 16.85 -19.90 -22.64
C THR A 138 17.91 -18.81 -22.49
N ARG A 139 17.71 -17.79 -21.64
CA ARG A 139 18.62 -16.66 -21.45
C ARG A 139 19.79 -17.00 -20.53
N SER A 140 20.99 -16.60 -20.93
CA SER A 140 22.21 -16.87 -20.16
C SER A 140 22.16 -16.23 -18.77
N GLY A 141 22.33 -17.06 -17.74
CA GLY A 141 22.34 -16.63 -16.35
C GLY A 141 20.95 -16.33 -15.76
N ALA A 142 19.88 -16.50 -16.54
CA ALA A 142 18.53 -16.35 -16.03
C ALA A 142 18.09 -17.56 -15.18
N LYS A 143 17.22 -17.31 -14.21
CA LYS A 143 16.66 -18.32 -13.33
C LYS A 143 15.15 -18.15 -13.21
N ILE A 144 14.42 -19.22 -13.49
CA ILE A 144 12.99 -19.34 -13.19
C ILE A 144 12.84 -20.36 -12.07
N ARG A 145 12.24 -19.99 -10.94
CA ARG A 145 11.76 -20.96 -9.94
C ARG A 145 10.25 -20.97 -9.92
N VAL A 146 9.68 -22.15 -9.81
CA VAL A 146 8.23 -22.33 -9.72
C VAL A 146 7.94 -23.20 -8.52
N CYS A 147 7.05 -22.75 -7.63
CA CYS A 147 6.56 -23.58 -6.53
C CYS A 147 5.04 -23.76 -6.60
N ILE A 148 4.66 -25.00 -6.85
CA ILE A 148 3.27 -25.44 -7.06
C ILE A 148 2.88 -26.34 -5.88
N PRO A 149 1.59 -26.37 -5.48
CA PRO A 149 1.08 -27.40 -4.60
C PRO A 149 1.42 -28.82 -5.06
N ASP A 150 1.71 -29.71 -4.11
CA ASP A 150 2.07 -31.10 -4.39
C ASP A 150 0.85 -31.92 -4.82
N PRO A 151 0.79 -32.42 -6.07
CA PRO A 151 -0.32 -33.24 -6.55
C PRO A 151 -0.43 -34.58 -5.81
N GLN A 152 0.60 -35.02 -5.09
CA GLN A 152 0.60 -36.27 -4.32
C GLN A 152 0.17 -36.05 -2.87
N ASN A 153 -0.02 -34.81 -2.42
CA ASN A 153 -0.47 -34.51 -1.07
C ASN A 153 -1.99 -34.36 -1.02
N ASP A 154 -2.67 -35.39 -0.49
CA ASP A 154 -4.14 -35.44 -0.44
C ASP A 154 -4.77 -34.27 0.30
N ALA A 155 -4.19 -33.83 1.42
CA ALA A 155 -4.71 -32.71 2.20
C ALA A 155 -4.62 -31.39 1.42
N CYS A 156 -3.53 -31.18 0.67
CA CYS A 156 -3.35 -30.01 -0.17
C CYS A 156 -4.34 -30.03 -1.36
N VAL A 157 -4.49 -31.19 -2.00
CA VAL A 157 -5.43 -31.40 -3.11
C VAL A 157 -6.87 -31.19 -2.65
N ASP A 158 -7.25 -31.69 -1.48
CA ASP A 158 -8.59 -31.52 -0.91
C ASP A 158 -8.90 -30.05 -0.59
N ALA A 159 -7.93 -29.32 0.00
CA ALA A 159 -8.08 -27.90 0.26
C ALA A 159 -8.25 -27.08 -1.03
N LEU A 160 -7.51 -27.42 -2.09
CA LEU A 160 -7.65 -26.81 -3.41
C LEU A 160 -8.98 -27.16 -4.07
N ALA A 161 -9.38 -28.43 -4.05
CA ALA A 161 -10.64 -28.93 -4.60
C ALA A 161 -11.83 -28.19 -3.97
N THR A 162 -11.86 -28.13 -2.65
CA THR A 162 -12.87 -27.38 -1.88
C THR A 162 -12.86 -25.90 -2.26
N ARG A 163 -11.69 -25.24 -2.24
CA ARG A 163 -11.64 -23.79 -2.51
C ARG A 163 -12.07 -23.44 -3.93
N PHE A 164 -11.63 -24.22 -4.90
CA PHE A 164 -11.84 -23.91 -6.30
C PHE A 164 -13.11 -24.53 -6.87
N ASN A 165 -13.90 -25.21 -6.02
CA ASN A 165 -15.10 -25.95 -6.36
C ASN A 165 -14.85 -26.90 -7.54
N ARG A 166 -13.83 -27.76 -7.38
CA ARG A 166 -13.36 -28.74 -8.38
C ARG A 166 -13.24 -30.12 -7.76
N GLY A 167 -13.31 -31.17 -8.59
CA GLY A 167 -12.98 -32.52 -8.14
C GLY A 167 -11.49 -32.67 -7.85
N GLN A 168 -11.11 -33.53 -6.90
CA GLN A 168 -9.71 -33.78 -6.55
C GLN A 168 -8.90 -34.29 -7.75
N ASP A 169 -9.46 -35.15 -8.59
CA ASP A 169 -8.79 -35.65 -9.81
C ASP A 169 -8.52 -34.53 -10.82
N GLU A 170 -9.47 -33.59 -10.99
CA GLU A 170 -9.27 -32.41 -11.84
C GLU A 170 -8.15 -31.53 -11.29
N VAL A 171 -8.10 -31.33 -9.97
CA VAL A 171 -7.04 -30.57 -9.32
C VAL A 171 -5.67 -31.22 -9.56
N ARG A 172 -5.53 -32.53 -9.31
CA ARG A 172 -4.27 -33.24 -9.56
C ARG A 172 -3.83 -33.11 -11.01
N SER A 173 -4.74 -33.34 -11.95
CA SER A 173 -4.46 -33.19 -13.38
C SER A 173 -3.98 -31.77 -13.72
N LYS A 174 -4.57 -30.72 -13.13
CA LYS A 174 -4.12 -29.33 -13.34
C LYS A 174 -2.78 -29.00 -12.72
N LEU A 175 -2.45 -29.59 -11.57
CA LEU A 175 -1.13 -29.44 -10.95
C LEU A 175 -0.05 -30.17 -11.79
N GLU A 176 -0.34 -31.37 -12.27
CA GLU A 176 0.56 -32.14 -13.14
C GLU A 176 0.76 -31.45 -14.50
N GLU A 177 -0.33 -30.97 -15.14
CA GLU A 177 -0.27 -30.16 -16.36
C GLU A 177 0.62 -28.93 -16.15
N ALA A 178 0.50 -28.28 -14.99
CA ALA A 178 1.33 -27.12 -14.68
C ALA A 178 2.81 -27.47 -14.55
N ILE A 179 3.14 -28.57 -13.87
CA ILE A 179 4.51 -29.06 -13.76
C ILE A 179 5.09 -29.37 -15.14
N GLU A 180 4.38 -30.12 -15.97
CA GLU A 180 4.83 -30.48 -17.33
C GLU A 180 4.98 -29.26 -18.24
N ASP A 181 4.09 -28.28 -18.16
CA ASP A 181 4.20 -27.06 -18.94
C ASP A 181 5.43 -26.23 -18.58
N TYR A 182 5.78 -26.14 -17.30
CA TYR A 182 7.02 -25.45 -16.89
C TYR A 182 8.27 -26.23 -17.32
N LYS A 183 8.25 -27.57 -17.30
CA LYS A 183 9.35 -28.38 -17.83
C LYS A 183 9.60 -28.11 -19.32
N ARG A 184 8.53 -27.87 -20.09
CA ARG A 184 8.63 -27.57 -21.53
C ARG A 184 9.34 -26.24 -21.82
N PHE A 185 9.42 -25.32 -20.85
CA PHE A 185 10.19 -24.08 -21.03
C PHE A 185 11.69 -24.31 -20.94
N ASP A 186 12.13 -25.36 -20.25
CA ASP A 186 13.54 -25.74 -20.20
C ASP A 186 13.94 -26.38 -21.54
N GLY A 187 14.28 -25.53 -22.51
CA GLY A 187 14.68 -25.92 -23.86
C GLY A 187 16.02 -26.65 -23.91
N SER A 188 16.41 -27.13 -25.10
CA SER A 188 17.66 -27.90 -25.30
C SER A 188 18.95 -27.07 -25.15
N ALA A 189 18.87 -25.74 -25.19
CA ALA A 189 19.99 -24.82 -25.04
C ALA A 189 20.12 -24.31 -23.60
N ARG A 190 20.90 -25.02 -22.78
CA ARG A 190 21.07 -24.83 -21.33
C ARG A 190 21.87 -23.58 -20.92
N SER A 191 21.38 -22.39 -21.25
CA SER A 191 22.02 -21.15 -20.77
C SER A 191 21.29 -20.48 -19.59
N GLY A 192 19.97 -20.68 -19.47
CA GLY A 192 19.19 -20.38 -18.27
C GLY A 192 18.89 -21.63 -17.44
N ARG A 193 18.14 -21.47 -16.33
CA ARG A 193 17.73 -22.57 -15.44
C ARG A 193 16.26 -22.46 -15.05
N VAL A 194 15.54 -23.56 -15.11
CA VAL A 194 14.17 -23.69 -14.61
C VAL A 194 14.15 -24.68 -13.46
N GLU A 195 13.75 -24.24 -12.28
CA GLU A 195 13.61 -25.10 -11.10
C GLU A 195 12.13 -25.25 -10.74
N ILE A 196 11.66 -26.48 -10.54
CA ILE A 196 10.28 -26.74 -10.13
C ILE A 196 10.29 -27.40 -8.76
N TYR A 197 9.49 -26.83 -7.87
CA TYR A 197 9.29 -27.29 -6.51
C TYR A 197 7.81 -27.62 -6.29
N THR A 198 7.54 -28.70 -5.56
CA THR A 198 6.21 -29.00 -5.02
C THR A 198 6.18 -28.76 -3.52
N THR A 199 5.04 -28.38 -2.96
CA THR A 199 4.89 -28.19 -1.50
C THR A 199 3.53 -28.69 -1.01
N PRO A 200 3.44 -29.26 0.20
CA PRO A 200 2.15 -29.62 0.77
C PRO A 200 1.37 -28.39 1.29
N VAL A 201 1.99 -27.20 1.30
CA VAL A 201 1.38 -25.97 1.83
C VAL A 201 0.39 -25.39 0.83
N TYR A 202 -0.89 -25.40 1.22
CA TYR A 202 -1.96 -24.70 0.51
C TYR A 202 -1.86 -23.17 0.76
N ARG A 203 -2.01 -22.35 -0.30
CA ARG A 203 -1.85 -20.89 -0.22
C ARG A 203 -3.09 -20.12 -0.67
N ALA A 204 -3.37 -19.01 0.02
CA ALA A 204 -4.51 -18.13 -0.24
C ALA A 204 -4.25 -17.03 -1.28
N PHE A 205 -3.04 -16.95 -1.84
CA PHE A 205 -2.62 -15.94 -2.80
C PHE A 205 -1.69 -16.52 -3.88
N SER A 206 -1.45 -15.78 -4.95
CA SER A 206 -0.30 -15.98 -5.84
C SER A 206 0.66 -14.81 -5.73
N ALA A 207 1.96 -15.10 -5.86
CA ALA A 207 3.01 -14.11 -5.88
C ALA A 207 3.98 -14.39 -7.03
N TYR A 208 4.46 -13.32 -7.66
CA TYR A 208 5.43 -13.35 -8.74
C TYR A 208 6.57 -12.41 -8.36
N ARG A 209 7.78 -12.96 -8.14
CA ARG A 209 8.98 -12.13 -8.00
C ARG A 209 9.60 -11.96 -9.37
N ILE A 210 9.81 -10.73 -9.81
CA ILE A 210 10.56 -10.42 -11.03
C ILE A 210 11.65 -9.43 -10.64
N ASP A 211 12.89 -9.91 -10.60
CA ASP A 211 14.05 -9.15 -10.14
C ASP A 211 13.75 -8.37 -8.83
N GLU A 212 13.54 -7.07 -8.94
CA GLU A 212 13.37 -6.12 -7.83
C GLU A 212 11.89 -5.86 -7.47
N LEU A 213 10.95 -6.61 -8.05
CA LEU A 213 9.51 -6.47 -7.83
C LEU A 213 8.86 -7.75 -7.32
N PHE A 214 7.90 -7.60 -6.42
CA PHE A 214 6.93 -8.63 -6.07
C PHE A 214 5.53 -8.19 -6.51
N VAL A 215 4.86 -9.02 -7.31
CA VAL A 215 3.45 -8.85 -7.67
C VAL A 215 2.64 -9.90 -6.94
N VAL A 216 1.77 -9.47 -6.02
CA VAL A 216 0.97 -10.35 -5.17
C VAL A 216 -0.51 -10.17 -5.48
N THR A 217 -1.20 -11.26 -5.81
CA THR A 217 -2.63 -11.27 -6.09
C THR A 217 -3.38 -12.19 -5.14
N LEU A 218 -4.50 -11.69 -4.61
CA LEU A 218 -5.33 -12.42 -3.66
C LEU A 218 -6.44 -13.17 -4.38
N TYR A 219 -6.71 -14.40 -3.95
CA TYR A 219 -7.82 -15.17 -4.52
C TYR A 219 -9.16 -14.74 -3.95
N HIS A 220 -10.20 -14.76 -4.80
CA HIS A 220 -11.58 -14.64 -4.36
C HIS A 220 -11.97 -15.76 -3.36
N HIS A 221 -12.93 -15.43 -2.49
CA HIS A 221 -13.58 -16.39 -1.58
C HIS A 221 -15.00 -16.78 -2.04
N LYS A 222 -15.54 -16.10 -3.05
CA LYS A 222 -16.85 -16.44 -3.61
C LYS A 222 -16.74 -17.63 -4.57
N GLU A 223 -17.79 -18.43 -4.66
CA GLU A 223 -17.83 -19.63 -5.51
C GLU A 223 -17.62 -19.33 -7.01
N SER A 224 -18.04 -18.14 -7.48
CA SER A 224 -17.83 -17.72 -8.86
C SER A 224 -16.46 -17.05 -9.05
N ARG A 225 -15.66 -17.53 -10.02
CA ARG A 225 -14.36 -16.91 -10.39
C ARG A 225 -14.49 -15.58 -11.14
N SER A 226 -15.67 -14.94 -11.13
CA SER A 226 -15.90 -13.70 -11.88
C SER A 226 -15.37 -12.49 -11.13
N GLY A 227 -14.93 -11.46 -11.85
CA GLY A 227 -14.56 -10.17 -11.25
C GLY A 227 -13.06 -9.97 -11.07
N SER A 228 -12.73 -8.92 -10.34
CA SER A 228 -11.41 -8.34 -10.27
C SER A 228 -10.71 -8.73 -8.97
N VAL A 229 -9.44 -9.14 -9.05
CA VAL A 229 -8.65 -9.63 -7.90
C VAL A 229 -7.72 -8.53 -7.41
N PRO A 230 -7.70 -8.20 -6.10
CA PRO A 230 -6.74 -7.25 -5.56
C PRO A 230 -5.31 -7.69 -5.90
N VAL A 231 -4.54 -6.75 -6.44
CA VAL A 231 -3.13 -6.93 -6.73
C VAL A 231 -2.33 -5.81 -6.09
N PHE A 232 -1.20 -6.19 -5.50
CA PHE A 232 -0.25 -5.29 -4.86
C PHE A 232 1.12 -5.50 -5.49
N VAL A 233 1.81 -4.40 -5.79
CA VAL A 233 3.18 -4.43 -6.30
C VAL A 233 4.11 -3.82 -5.27
N PHE A 234 5.14 -4.57 -4.89
CA PHE A 234 6.12 -4.17 -3.88
C PHE A 234 7.51 -4.10 -4.48
N ARG A 235 8.29 -3.08 -4.10
CA ARG A 235 9.70 -2.93 -4.47
C ARG A 235 10.63 -3.56 -3.47
N LYS A 236 11.77 -4.03 -3.97
CA LYS A 236 12.88 -4.57 -3.17
C LYS A 236 13.37 -3.61 -2.10
N ASP A 237 14.02 -4.19 -1.08
CA ASP A 237 14.65 -3.53 0.06
C ASP A 237 13.63 -2.76 0.91
N LYS A 238 12.42 -3.31 0.98
CA LYS A 238 11.27 -2.78 1.71
C LYS A 238 10.56 -3.90 2.43
N GLU A 239 9.85 -3.55 3.50
CA GLU A 239 9.32 -4.50 4.49
C GLU A 239 8.45 -5.59 3.86
N MET A 240 7.55 -5.23 2.94
CA MET A 240 6.66 -6.22 2.31
C MET A 240 7.39 -7.10 1.30
N PHE A 241 8.33 -6.55 0.53
CA PHE A 241 9.13 -7.36 -0.38
C PHE A 241 9.96 -8.38 0.39
N ASP A 242 10.64 -7.93 1.46
CA ASP A 242 11.45 -8.79 2.30
C ASP A 242 10.60 -9.89 2.95
N PHE A 243 9.41 -9.55 3.45
CA PHE A 243 8.45 -10.53 3.95
C PHE A 243 8.12 -11.61 2.91
N PHE A 244 7.71 -11.24 1.70
CA PHE A 244 7.34 -12.22 0.66
C PHE A 244 8.54 -13.02 0.16
N ARG A 245 9.72 -12.41 0.10
CA ARG A 245 10.97 -13.11 -0.23
C ARG A 245 11.30 -14.14 0.84
N ASP A 246 11.24 -13.77 2.11
CA ASP A 246 11.64 -14.64 3.22
C ASP A 246 10.62 -15.78 3.40
N ASP A 247 9.32 -15.51 3.21
CA ASP A 247 8.27 -16.54 3.16
C ASP A 247 8.51 -17.53 2.01
N LEU A 248 8.80 -17.01 0.82
CA LEU A 248 9.19 -17.78 -0.36
C LEU A 248 10.38 -18.70 -0.07
N GLU A 249 11.51 -18.15 0.38
CA GLU A 249 12.72 -18.93 0.67
C GLU A 249 12.48 -19.92 1.81
N GLY A 250 11.70 -19.54 2.83
CA GLY A 250 11.32 -20.42 3.93
C GLY A 250 10.52 -21.63 3.47
N VAL A 251 9.57 -21.44 2.55
CA VAL A 251 8.82 -22.54 1.92
C VAL A 251 9.75 -23.42 1.10
N LEU A 252 10.62 -22.83 0.27
CA LEU A 252 11.54 -23.59 -0.58
C LEU A 252 12.55 -24.42 0.22
N ALA A 253 13.02 -23.91 1.36
CA ALA A 253 14.02 -24.57 2.20
C ALA A 253 13.41 -25.61 3.16
N GLY A 254 12.21 -25.37 3.69
CA GLY A 254 11.63 -26.19 4.75
C GLY A 254 10.56 -27.17 4.30
N ASN A 255 9.69 -26.75 3.39
CA ASN A 255 8.44 -27.45 3.08
C ASN A 255 8.27 -27.77 1.60
N ALA A 256 9.30 -27.59 0.78
CA ALA A 256 9.20 -27.86 -0.65
C ALA A 256 10.16 -28.96 -1.08
N THR A 257 9.72 -29.76 -2.03
CA THR A 257 10.53 -30.81 -2.67
C THR A 257 10.87 -30.34 -4.08
N LYS A 258 12.15 -30.28 -4.42
CA LYS A 258 12.59 -29.98 -5.80
C LYS A 258 12.29 -31.18 -6.70
N VAL A 259 11.39 -31.03 -7.66
CA VAL A 259 10.96 -32.08 -8.60
C VAL A 259 11.56 -31.91 -10.00
N TYR A 260 12.18 -30.76 -10.28
CA TYR A 260 12.89 -30.52 -11.54
C TYR A 260 14.11 -29.61 -11.32
N PRO A 261 15.31 -30.00 -11.83
CA PRO A 261 16.60 -29.36 -11.56
C PRO A 261 16.82 -28.03 -12.26
#